data_AF-A0A7S4G097-F1
#
_entry.id   AF-A0A7S4G097-F1
#
_cell.length_a   1.000
_cell.length_b   1.000
_cell.length_c   1.000
_cell.angle_alpha   90.00
_cell.angle_beta   90.00
_cell.angle_gamma   90.00
#
_symmetry.space_group_name_H-M   'P 1'
#
loop_
_entity.id
_entity.type
_entity.pdbx_description
1 polymer ?
#
loop_
_entity_poly.entity_id
_entity_poly.type
_entity_poly.pdbx_seq_one_letter_code
_entity_poly.pdbx_strand_id
1 'polypeptide(L)'
;VTDTVLSTLSLLCAHTWTFSSIEWSMDALLDYYGDAVDLVAVLLARLLVVTLLVLLAGHVGKPKAPPGDGDDGAAYAAVPTEDPEESADPEHELKLQHRRASFKKSSVLVLLFGIITAMSCYTGFKCVKFQYREGSVQCALMIALPLVINIEFYLAKVLVEQVTNAAGHLVPALHGHPLRLGPAKGRRCALCGKRVDGSTYRCRRCDFDACASCFRRGNPRSGEGLLRGDKGVMEEKQVSTVYYFWRALALTRDFWFLVVLAVASLLLNQGAKLLLPRIHGSLLDNVAHFDEDRFSQDVAWMLLLSVVQGLFGGVRNLCVAVIGRKTATVVRNRLFEAIIYQDIAFFDGNDTGQLTSRMTNDANAMVDPMKTLLNTLLANLVTLVGGLVLCFVTSWRLSIVAFTTMGPMMYVTQEYAKWSAGVNKRIWDALARANAIATEAFTNVRTVRAFSTEGTEVGKYRRATAEALRMGIRDAFAGAGAFTFTSYLELFSTVLVLWYGGRL
;
A
#
# COMPACT_ATOMS: atom_id res chain seq x y z
N VAL A 1 -15.40 -6.31 -17.77
CA VAL A 1 -15.31 -5.05 -16.99
C VAL A 1 -16.16 -3.96 -17.64
N THR A 2 -15.99 -3.70 -18.94
CA THR A 2 -16.89 -2.82 -19.72
C THR A 2 -18.33 -3.31 -19.70
N ASP A 3 -18.56 -4.61 -19.91
CA ASP A 3 -19.91 -5.18 -19.95
C ASP A 3 -20.57 -5.24 -18.56
N THR A 4 -19.78 -5.45 -17.51
CA THR A 4 -20.25 -5.42 -16.13
C THR A 4 -20.64 -4.01 -15.71
N VAL A 5 -19.88 -2.99 -16.12
CA VAL A 5 -20.20 -1.58 -15.85
C VAL A 5 -21.41 -1.12 -16.67
N LEU A 6 -21.51 -1.51 -17.93
CA LEU A 6 -22.72 -1.26 -18.74
C LEU A 6 -23.95 -2.00 -18.20
N SER A 7 -23.78 -3.21 -17.67
CA SER A 7 -24.88 -3.96 -17.05
C SER A 7 -25.35 -3.36 -15.72
N THR A 8 -24.43 -2.77 -14.93
CA THR A 8 -24.81 -2.02 -13.72
C THR A 8 -25.47 -0.69 -14.08
N LEU A 9 -25.05 -0.04 -15.17
CA LEU A 9 -25.70 1.15 -15.72
C LEU A 9 -27.10 0.83 -16.27
N SER A 10 -27.29 -0.32 -16.93
CA SER A 10 -28.60 -0.74 -17.42
C SER A 10 -29.55 -1.13 -16.28
N LEU A 11 -29.04 -1.75 -15.20
CA LEU A 11 -29.83 -2.06 -13.99
C LEU A 11 -30.23 -0.80 -13.22
N LEU A 12 -29.35 0.19 -13.11
CA LEU A 12 -29.67 1.50 -12.51
C LEU A 12 -30.67 2.28 -13.37
N CYS A 13 -30.52 2.27 -14.70
CA CYS A 13 -31.48 2.88 -15.62
C CYS A 13 -32.82 2.12 -15.70
N ALA A 14 -32.85 0.80 -15.49
CA ALA A 14 -34.08 0.02 -15.52
C ALA A 14 -34.93 0.22 -14.26
N HIS A 15 -34.31 0.51 -13.11
CA HIS A 15 -35.03 0.74 -11.85
C HIS A 15 -35.55 2.18 -11.66
N THR A 16 -35.17 3.14 -12.52
CA THR A 16 -35.59 4.54 -12.44
C THR A 16 -36.82 4.90 -13.29
N TRP A 17 -37.47 3.92 -13.95
CA TRP A 17 -38.60 4.15 -14.86
C TRP A 17 -39.94 4.53 -14.20
N THR A 18 -39.97 4.84 -12.91
CA THR A 18 -41.14 5.43 -12.22
C THR A 18 -40.96 6.91 -11.90
N PHE A 19 -40.39 7.68 -12.84
CA PHE A 19 -40.42 9.16 -12.78
C PHE A 19 -41.07 9.67 -14.08
N SER A 20 -42.32 10.07 -13.99
CA SER A 20 -43.06 10.65 -15.11
C SER A 20 -42.47 12.02 -15.51
N SER A 21 -42.17 12.16 -16.80
CA SER A 21 -41.91 13.40 -17.56
C SER A 21 -40.94 14.40 -16.94
N ILE A 22 -39.65 14.26 -17.27
CA ILE A 22 -38.59 15.26 -17.03
C ILE A 22 -38.37 16.05 -18.32
N GLU A 23 -38.70 17.34 -18.32
CA GLU A 23 -38.26 18.30 -19.36
C GLU A 23 -36.83 18.74 -19.05
N TRP A 24 -35.88 18.43 -19.93
CA TRP A 24 -34.48 18.80 -19.78
C TRP A 24 -34.29 20.25 -20.25
N SER A 25 -34.32 21.22 -19.32
CA SER A 25 -33.93 22.61 -19.59
C SER A 25 -32.55 22.91 -18.99
N MET A 26 -31.74 23.72 -19.68
CA MET A 26 -30.40 24.10 -19.19
C MET A 26 -30.48 24.96 -17.91
N ASP A 27 -31.62 25.60 -17.68
CA ASP A 27 -31.92 26.40 -16.48
C ASP A 27 -32.17 25.51 -15.24
N ALA A 28 -32.70 24.29 -15.41
CA ALA A 28 -32.90 23.34 -14.31
C ALA A 28 -31.58 22.80 -13.72
N LEU A 29 -30.49 22.83 -14.49
CA LEU A 29 -29.15 22.43 -14.06
C LEU A 29 -28.45 23.54 -13.25
N LEU A 30 -28.96 24.77 -13.32
CA LEU A 30 -28.51 25.95 -12.58
C LEU A 30 -29.41 26.25 -11.37
N ASP A 31 -30.59 25.63 -11.28
CA ASP A 31 -31.54 25.88 -10.19
C ASP A 31 -31.15 25.09 -8.93
N TYR A 32 -30.42 25.78 -8.05
CA TYR A 32 -29.70 25.25 -6.90
C TYR A 32 -30.59 24.64 -5.79
N TYR A 33 -31.92 24.78 -5.89
CA TYR A 33 -32.87 24.51 -4.80
C TYR A 33 -33.84 23.34 -5.04
N GLY A 34 -33.95 22.80 -6.26
CA GLY A 34 -35.15 22.06 -6.67
C GLY A 34 -35.09 20.54 -6.59
N ASP A 35 -34.14 19.88 -7.27
CA ASP A 35 -34.36 18.47 -7.66
C ASP A 35 -33.24 17.48 -7.32
N ALA A 36 -33.63 16.30 -6.83
CA ALA A 36 -32.76 15.13 -6.64
C ALA A 36 -32.15 14.61 -7.96
N VAL A 37 -32.74 14.97 -9.10
CA VAL A 37 -32.25 14.71 -10.47
C VAL A 37 -30.82 15.23 -10.65
N ASP A 38 -30.50 16.31 -9.94
CA ASP A 38 -29.26 17.03 -10.05
C ASP A 38 -28.11 16.35 -9.27
N LEU A 39 -28.42 15.38 -8.40
CA LEU A 39 -27.43 14.52 -7.74
C LEU A 39 -27.14 13.27 -8.59
N VAL A 40 -28.18 12.70 -9.21
CA VAL A 40 -28.07 11.56 -10.12
C VAL A 40 -27.33 11.95 -11.40
N ALA A 41 -27.62 13.13 -11.96
CA ALA A 41 -26.91 13.67 -13.12
C ALA A 41 -25.42 13.90 -12.83
N VAL A 42 -25.08 14.39 -11.63
CA VAL A 42 -23.68 14.58 -11.19
C VAL A 42 -22.98 13.24 -10.98
N LEU A 43 -23.66 12.23 -10.43
CA LEU A 43 -23.13 10.86 -10.31
C LEU A 43 -22.92 10.20 -11.67
N LEU A 44 -23.84 10.39 -12.62
CA LEU A 44 -23.71 9.89 -14.00
C LEU A 44 -22.61 10.61 -14.78
N ALA A 45 -22.51 11.93 -14.68
CA ALA A 45 -21.42 12.71 -15.25
C ALA A 45 -20.06 12.29 -14.67
N ARG A 46 -20.02 11.99 -13.36
CA ARG A 46 -18.83 11.50 -12.66
C ARG A 46 -18.42 10.11 -13.14
N LEU A 47 -19.36 9.17 -13.24
CA LEU A 47 -19.13 7.85 -13.83
C LEU A 47 -18.58 7.97 -15.25
N LEU A 48 -19.18 8.85 -16.07
CA LEU A 48 -18.73 9.16 -17.43
C LEU A 48 -17.28 9.64 -17.44
N VAL A 49 -16.93 10.63 -16.64
CA VAL A 49 -15.56 11.18 -16.56
C VAL A 49 -14.55 10.13 -16.09
N VAL A 50 -14.90 9.30 -15.10
CA VAL A 50 -14.05 8.21 -14.63
C VAL A 50 -13.85 7.17 -15.75
N THR A 51 -14.91 6.75 -16.44
CA THR A 51 -14.77 5.85 -17.61
C THR A 51 -13.95 6.46 -18.72
N LEU A 52 -14.10 7.76 -19.00
CA LEU A 52 -13.37 8.45 -20.07
C LEU A 52 -11.88 8.57 -19.73
N LEU A 53 -11.54 8.86 -18.47
CA LEU A 53 -10.16 8.87 -17.97
C LEU A 53 -9.53 7.48 -17.97
N VAL A 54 -10.29 6.43 -17.63
CA VAL A 54 -9.85 5.04 -17.71
C VAL A 54 -9.60 4.61 -19.16
N LEU A 55 -10.49 4.98 -20.08
CA LEU A 55 -10.32 4.73 -21.52
C LEU A 55 -9.09 5.48 -22.08
N LEU A 56 -8.87 6.73 -21.67
CA LEU A 56 -7.67 7.49 -22.01
C LEU A 56 -6.42 6.81 -21.45
N ALA A 57 -6.44 6.32 -20.21
CA ALA A 57 -5.33 5.56 -19.62
C ALA A 57 -5.05 4.25 -20.39
N GLY A 58 -6.10 3.59 -20.91
CA GLY A 58 -5.97 2.41 -21.77
C GLY A 58 -5.39 2.74 -23.16
N HIS A 59 -5.73 3.89 -23.74
CA HIS A 59 -5.17 4.35 -25.01
C HIS A 59 -3.70 4.80 -24.90
N VAL A 60 -3.29 5.32 -23.74
CA VAL A 60 -1.90 5.68 -23.44
C VAL A 60 -0.97 4.46 -23.45
N GLY A 61 -1.52 3.24 -23.30
CA GLY A 61 -0.77 1.98 -23.28
C GLY A 61 -0.61 1.26 -24.63
N LYS A 62 -1.18 1.76 -25.74
CA LYS A 62 -1.00 1.10 -27.03
C LYS A 62 0.30 1.59 -27.70
N PRO A 63 1.26 0.69 -28.03
CA PRO A 63 2.40 1.07 -28.84
C PRO A 63 1.93 1.53 -30.22
N LYS A 64 2.64 2.51 -30.80
CA LYS A 64 2.55 2.82 -32.23
C LYS A 64 2.95 1.53 -32.96
N ALA A 65 2.01 0.91 -33.68
CA ALA A 65 2.33 -0.27 -34.47
C ALA A 65 3.47 0.10 -35.44
N PRO A 66 4.53 -0.74 -35.59
CA PRO A 66 5.43 -0.55 -36.71
C PRO A 66 4.61 -0.64 -38.02
N PRO A 67 4.97 0.12 -39.07
CA PRO A 67 4.29 0.03 -40.35
C PRO A 67 4.26 -1.44 -40.78
N GLY A 68 3.06 -1.93 -41.13
CA GLY A 68 2.86 -3.32 -41.48
C GLY A 68 3.68 -3.68 -42.72
N ASP A 69 4.46 -4.75 -42.61
CA ASP A 69 5.05 -5.41 -43.77
C ASP A 69 3.90 -6.02 -44.56
N GLY A 70 3.60 -5.38 -45.70
CA GLY A 70 2.87 -6.00 -46.78
C GLY A 70 3.62 -7.22 -47.26
N ASP A 71 2.85 -8.27 -47.49
CA ASP A 71 3.25 -9.51 -48.13
C ASP A 71 3.75 -9.19 -49.55
N ASP A 72 5.06 -9.15 -49.77
CA ASP A 72 5.67 -9.20 -51.11
C ASP A 72 7.10 -9.75 -51.03
N GLY A 73 7.41 -10.65 -51.97
CA GLY A 73 8.54 -11.55 -51.93
C GLY A 73 9.94 -10.94 -52.14
N ALA A 74 10.93 -11.75 -51.76
CA ALA A 74 12.30 -11.80 -52.25
C ALA A 74 12.93 -10.50 -52.79
N ALA A 75 13.77 -9.85 -51.98
CA ALA A 75 14.93 -9.13 -52.48
C ALA A 75 16.03 -9.09 -51.42
N TYR A 76 17.22 -9.56 -51.80
CA TYR A 76 18.46 -9.32 -51.09
C TYR A 76 18.70 -7.80 -51.03
N ALA A 77 18.53 -7.20 -49.84
CA ALA A 77 18.84 -5.80 -49.62
C ALA A 77 20.16 -5.68 -48.83
N ALA A 78 21.00 -4.81 -49.34
CA ALA A 78 22.42 -4.65 -49.08
C ALA A 78 22.81 -4.39 -47.62
N VAL A 79 24.05 -4.78 -47.31
CA VAL A 79 24.83 -4.31 -46.16
C VAL A 79 24.90 -2.79 -46.20
N PRO A 80 24.48 -2.05 -45.15
CA PRO A 80 24.74 -0.62 -45.06
C PRO A 80 26.19 -0.41 -44.62
N THR A 81 26.98 0.16 -45.52
CA THR A 81 28.29 0.77 -45.24
C THR A 81 28.10 2.13 -44.55
N GLU A 82 28.78 2.29 -43.42
CA GLU A 82 29.31 3.51 -42.77
C GLU A 82 28.47 4.80 -42.76
N ASP A 83 27.96 5.14 -41.56
CA ASP A 83 28.13 6.45 -40.90
C ASP A 83 28.10 6.22 -39.37
N PRO A 84 29.10 6.67 -38.57
CA PRO A 84 29.21 6.34 -37.16
C PRO A 84 28.66 7.46 -36.26
N GLU A 85 27.37 7.79 -36.32
CA GLU A 85 26.75 8.67 -35.32
C GLU A 85 25.37 8.14 -34.87
N GLU A 86 25.24 7.99 -33.56
CA GLU A 86 23.99 7.84 -32.80
C GLU A 86 23.24 6.49 -32.84
N SER A 87 23.94 5.38 -32.56
CA SER A 87 23.25 4.19 -32.03
C SER A 87 22.80 4.46 -30.59
N ALA A 88 21.55 4.87 -30.41
CA ALA A 88 20.93 5.01 -29.09
C ALA A 88 20.96 3.65 -28.38
N ASP A 89 21.65 3.59 -27.23
CA ASP A 89 21.68 2.42 -26.37
C ASP A 89 20.23 1.94 -26.08
N PRO A 90 19.84 0.71 -26.46
CA PRO A 90 18.48 0.22 -26.27
C PRO A 90 18.06 0.24 -24.78
N GLU A 91 19.02 0.22 -23.85
CA GLU A 91 18.74 0.40 -22.42
C GLU A 91 18.36 1.85 -22.07
N HIS A 92 18.99 2.84 -22.72
CA HIS A 92 18.69 4.25 -22.54
C HIS A 92 17.30 4.60 -23.11
N GLU A 93 16.95 4.07 -24.27
CA GLU A 93 15.64 4.29 -24.90
C GLU A 93 14.51 3.65 -24.08
N LEU A 94 14.72 2.44 -23.54
CA LEU A 94 13.78 1.78 -22.63
C LEU A 94 13.58 2.58 -21.33
N LYS A 95 14.66 3.12 -20.73
CA LYS A 95 14.58 4.01 -19.56
C LYS A 95 13.78 5.27 -19.86
N LEU A 96 13.96 5.86 -21.04
CA LEU A 96 13.20 7.03 -21.48
C LEU A 96 11.71 6.72 -21.68
N GLN A 97 11.38 5.57 -22.27
CA GLN A 97 10.01 5.09 -22.42
C GLN A 97 9.35 4.84 -21.06
N HIS A 98 10.04 4.18 -20.12
CA HIS A 98 9.54 4.00 -18.75
C HIS A 98 9.33 5.33 -18.03
N ARG A 99 10.25 6.28 -18.18
CA ARG A 99 10.12 7.62 -17.56
C ARG A 99 8.92 8.39 -18.12
N ARG A 100 8.70 8.34 -19.44
CA ARG A 100 7.54 8.96 -20.09
C ARG A 100 6.22 8.29 -19.68
N ALA A 101 6.19 6.96 -19.61
CA ALA A 101 5.02 6.21 -19.15
C ALA A 101 4.69 6.49 -17.67
N SER A 102 5.71 6.52 -16.81
CA SER A 102 5.56 6.88 -15.40
C SER A 102 5.08 8.32 -15.23
N PHE A 103 5.61 9.27 -16.01
CA PHE A 103 5.17 10.66 -15.97
C PHE A 103 3.70 10.78 -16.37
N LYS A 104 3.29 10.15 -17.48
CA LYS A 104 1.88 10.14 -17.92
C LYS A 104 0.96 9.47 -16.90
N LYS A 105 1.38 8.36 -16.29
CA LYS A 105 0.65 7.70 -15.19
C LYS A 105 0.44 8.66 -14.02
N SER A 106 1.51 9.32 -13.55
CA SER A 106 1.43 10.27 -12.45
C SER A 106 0.54 11.48 -12.81
N SER A 107 0.62 12.00 -14.04
CA SER A 107 -0.25 13.09 -14.50
C SER A 107 -1.72 12.67 -14.52
N VAL A 108 -2.05 11.48 -15.04
CA VAL A 108 -3.43 10.95 -15.04
C VAL A 108 -3.94 10.76 -13.62
N LEU A 109 -3.13 10.22 -12.71
CA LEU A 109 -3.52 10.04 -11.31
C LEU A 109 -3.73 11.37 -10.58
N VAL A 110 -2.88 12.38 -10.82
CA VAL A 110 -3.05 13.73 -10.25
C VAL A 110 -4.31 14.41 -10.80
N LEU A 111 -4.59 14.25 -12.09
CA LEU A 111 -5.77 14.84 -12.72
C LEU A 111 -7.06 14.15 -12.24
N LEU A 112 -7.05 12.83 -12.15
CA LEU A 112 -8.12 12.02 -11.53
C LEU A 112 -8.34 12.44 -10.08
N PHE A 113 -7.26 12.63 -9.31
CA PHE A 113 -7.30 13.10 -7.94
C PHE A 113 -7.91 14.50 -7.81
N GLY A 114 -7.50 15.46 -8.64
CA GLY A 114 -8.05 16.81 -8.64
C GLY A 114 -9.54 16.84 -8.97
N ILE A 115 -9.95 16.15 -10.04
CA ILE A 115 -11.37 16.05 -10.44
C ILE A 115 -12.21 15.41 -9.34
N ILE A 116 -11.75 14.30 -8.77
CA ILE A 116 -12.52 13.60 -7.75
C ILE A 116 -12.61 14.42 -6.47
N THR A 117 -11.53 15.09 -6.06
CA THR A 117 -11.54 15.98 -4.89
C THR A 117 -12.50 17.16 -5.09
N ALA A 118 -12.50 17.78 -6.27
CA ALA A 118 -13.43 18.85 -6.61
C ALA A 118 -14.89 18.38 -6.58
N MET A 119 -15.17 17.18 -7.12
CA MET A 119 -16.50 16.58 -7.12
C MET A 119 -16.96 16.14 -5.72
N SER A 120 -16.06 15.63 -4.88
CA SER A 120 -16.34 15.33 -3.47
C SER A 120 -16.69 16.61 -2.71
N CYS A 121 -15.96 17.69 -2.94
CA CYS A 121 -16.23 19.00 -2.35
C CYS A 121 -17.60 19.56 -2.80
N TYR A 122 -17.91 19.47 -4.10
CA TYR A 122 -19.20 19.87 -4.64
C TYR A 122 -20.37 19.05 -4.05
N THR A 123 -20.19 17.73 -3.95
CA THR A 123 -21.19 16.84 -3.34
C THR A 123 -21.40 17.20 -1.87
N GLY A 124 -20.32 17.40 -1.11
CA GLY A 124 -20.39 17.85 0.28
C GLY A 124 -21.14 19.18 0.42
N PHE A 125 -20.86 20.16 -0.44
CA PHE A 125 -21.53 21.47 -0.41
C PHE A 125 -23.03 21.39 -0.77
N LYS A 126 -23.40 20.55 -1.74
CA LYS A 126 -24.80 20.32 -2.14
C LYS A 126 -25.59 19.57 -1.08
N CYS A 127 -24.99 18.55 -0.47
CA CYS A 127 -25.53 17.81 0.67
C CYS A 127 -25.92 18.72 1.84
N VAL A 128 -25.19 19.81 2.01
CA VAL A 128 -25.32 20.80 3.08
C VAL A 128 -26.44 21.82 2.84
N LYS A 129 -26.64 22.24 1.58
CA LYS A 129 -27.49 23.39 1.23
C LYS A 129 -28.95 23.06 0.90
N PHE A 130 -29.24 21.81 0.59
CA PHE A 130 -30.55 21.42 0.07
C PHE A 130 -31.53 21.13 1.24
N GLN A 131 -32.74 21.68 1.18
CA GLN A 131 -33.81 21.43 2.15
C GLN A 131 -34.66 20.25 1.65
N TYR A 132 -34.61 19.11 2.35
CA TYR A 132 -35.17 17.86 1.84
C TYR A 132 -36.56 17.51 2.43
N ARG A 133 -37.43 16.93 1.59
CA ARG A 133 -38.87 16.68 1.86
C ARG A 133 -39.22 15.28 2.42
N GLU A 134 -38.31 14.28 2.44
CA GLU A 134 -38.59 12.86 2.82
C GLU A 134 -37.42 12.12 3.54
N GLY A 135 -37.40 12.11 4.87
CA GLY A 135 -36.17 11.85 5.65
C GLY A 135 -35.49 10.45 5.63
N SER A 136 -36.15 9.34 5.29
CA SER A 136 -35.61 7.98 5.55
C SER A 136 -34.76 7.40 4.40
N VAL A 137 -35.27 7.42 3.16
CA VAL A 137 -34.50 6.99 1.96
C VAL A 137 -33.31 7.93 1.71
N GLN A 138 -33.41 9.17 2.18
CA GLN A 138 -32.41 10.22 2.05
C GLN A 138 -31.21 10.02 2.96
N CYS A 139 -31.39 9.65 4.24
CA CYS A 139 -30.27 9.29 5.11
C CYS A 139 -29.43 8.14 4.53
N ALA A 140 -30.09 7.14 3.93
CA ALA A 140 -29.42 6.02 3.30
C ALA A 140 -28.60 6.45 2.07
N LEU A 141 -29.18 7.25 1.17
CA LEU A 141 -28.49 7.75 -0.03
C LEU A 141 -27.29 8.65 0.34
N MET A 142 -27.43 9.44 1.40
CA MET A 142 -26.42 10.41 1.83
C MET A 142 -25.25 9.80 2.58
N ILE A 143 -25.48 8.74 3.36
CA ILE A 143 -24.39 7.94 3.92
C ILE A 143 -23.69 7.17 2.80
N ALA A 144 -24.45 6.66 1.83
CA ALA A 144 -23.90 5.90 0.71
C ALA A 144 -23.05 6.77 -0.22
N LEU A 145 -23.43 8.01 -0.53
CA LEU A 145 -22.72 8.83 -1.53
C LEU A 145 -21.23 9.00 -1.22
N PRO A 146 -20.78 9.61 -0.11
CA PRO A 146 -19.37 9.86 0.19
C PRO A 146 -18.56 8.56 0.34
N LEU A 147 -19.20 7.50 0.82
CA LEU A 147 -18.62 6.16 0.89
C LEU A 147 -18.37 5.61 -0.52
N VAL A 148 -19.38 5.66 -1.39
CA VAL A 148 -19.27 5.30 -2.81
C VAL A 148 -18.24 6.17 -3.51
N ILE A 149 -18.17 7.48 -3.21
CA ILE A 149 -17.19 8.40 -3.80
C ILE A 149 -15.76 7.95 -3.48
N ASN A 150 -15.47 7.70 -2.20
CA ASN A 150 -14.16 7.27 -1.75
C ASN A 150 -13.81 5.84 -2.23
N ILE A 151 -14.78 4.93 -2.26
CA ILE A 151 -14.60 3.56 -2.79
C ILE A 151 -14.33 3.60 -4.30
N GLU A 152 -15.07 4.41 -5.06
CA GLU A 152 -14.90 4.58 -6.49
C GLU A 152 -13.54 5.23 -6.80
N PHE A 153 -13.12 6.22 -6.03
CA PHE A 153 -11.77 6.77 -6.11
C PHE A 153 -10.70 5.69 -5.94
N TYR A 154 -10.85 4.88 -4.90
CA TYR A 154 -9.92 3.79 -4.62
C TYR A 154 -9.91 2.74 -5.75
N LEU A 155 -11.08 2.34 -6.25
CA LEU A 155 -11.21 1.41 -7.37
C LEU A 155 -10.63 1.98 -8.67
N ALA A 156 -10.94 3.24 -9.00
CA ALA A 156 -10.39 3.92 -10.18
C ALA A 156 -8.87 4.02 -10.10
N LYS A 157 -8.32 4.36 -8.92
CA LYS A 157 -6.88 4.34 -8.67
C LYS A 157 -6.28 2.95 -8.89
N VAL A 158 -6.85 1.92 -8.27
CA VAL A 158 -6.39 0.53 -8.42
C VAL A 158 -6.44 0.09 -9.88
N LEU A 159 -7.49 0.46 -10.60
CA LEU A 159 -7.66 0.11 -12.00
C LEU A 159 -6.67 0.88 -12.90
N VAL A 160 -6.47 2.18 -12.70
CA VAL A 160 -5.43 2.96 -13.39
C VAL A 160 -4.05 2.38 -13.10
N GLU A 161 -3.76 1.97 -11.87
CA GLU A 161 -2.51 1.29 -11.54
C GLU A 161 -2.38 -0.05 -12.25
N GLN A 162 -3.41 -0.87 -12.29
CA GLN A 162 -3.39 -2.15 -13.00
C GLN A 162 -3.21 -1.96 -14.50
N VAL A 163 -3.96 -1.03 -15.12
CA VAL A 163 -3.87 -0.73 -16.56
C VAL A 163 -2.51 -0.12 -16.91
N THR A 164 -1.99 0.79 -16.09
CA THR A 164 -0.66 1.39 -16.33
C THR A 164 0.49 0.44 -16.04
N ASN A 165 0.36 -0.46 -15.06
CA ASN A 165 1.34 -1.52 -14.82
C ASN A 165 1.29 -2.60 -15.92
N ALA A 166 0.09 -2.88 -16.46
CA ALA A 166 -0.08 -3.77 -17.60
C ALA A 166 0.44 -3.12 -18.89
N ALA A 167 0.23 -1.83 -19.10
CA ALA A 167 0.72 -1.07 -20.24
C ALA A 167 2.23 -0.78 -20.17
N GLY A 168 2.76 -0.58 -18.97
CA GLY A 168 4.18 -0.38 -18.68
C GLY A 168 4.93 -1.69 -18.48
N HIS A 169 4.64 -2.70 -19.30
CA HIS A 169 5.15 -4.07 -19.18
C HIS A 169 6.61 -4.13 -18.70
N LEU A 170 6.78 -4.68 -17.49
CA LEU A 170 8.01 -5.35 -17.07
C LEU A 170 7.60 -6.64 -16.36
N VAL A 171 7.80 -7.76 -17.04
CA VAL A 171 8.33 -8.92 -16.33
C VAL A 171 9.81 -8.59 -16.07
N PRO A 172 10.33 -8.80 -14.84
CA PRO A 172 11.68 -8.40 -14.46
C PRO A 172 12.69 -8.91 -15.48
N ALA A 173 13.75 -8.12 -15.70
CA ALA A 173 14.94 -8.45 -16.49
C ALA A 173 15.50 -9.84 -16.12
N LEU A 174 14.89 -10.88 -16.68
CA LEU A 174 15.36 -12.25 -16.62
C LEU A 174 16.64 -12.36 -17.46
N HIS A 175 16.74 -11.51 -18.47
CA HIS A 175 17.78 -11.48 -19.47
C HIS A 175 17.86 -10.06 -20.09
N GLY A 176 19.07 -9.60 -20.42
CA GLY A 176 19.33 -8.23 -20.90
C GLY A 176 18.76 -7.90 -22.28
N HIS A 177 18.16 -8.87 -22.98
CA HIS A 177 17.54 -8.69 -24.28
C HIS A 177 16.02 -8.97 -24.22
N PRO A 178 15.22 -8.29 -25.06
CA PRO A 178 13.77 -8.46 -25.08
C PRO A 178 13.37 -9.87 -25.52
N LEU A 179 12.56 -10.52 -24.68
CA LEU A 179 12.03 -11.87 -24.92
C LEU A 179 10.66 -11.78 -25.62
N ARG A 180 10.45 -12.54 -26.70
CA ARG A 180 9.19 -12.61 -27.45
C ARG A 180 8.54 -13.98 -27.34
N LEU A 181 7.22 -14.05 -27.32
CA LEU A 181 6.51 -15.33 -27.32
C LEU A 181 6.68 -16.01 -28.69
N GLY A 182 7.08 -17.28 -28.71
CA GLY A 182 7.21 -18.08 -29.92
C GLY A 182 6.92 -19.57 -29.67
N PRO A 183 6.69 -20.38 -30.71
CA PRO A 183 6.41 -21.81 -30.57
C PRO A 183 7.65 -22.61 -30.14
N ALA A 184 7.51 -23.46 -29.12
CA ALA A 184 8.57 -24.31 -28.62
C ALA A 184 8.52 -25.69 -29.30
N LYS A 185 9.45 -25.96 -30.20
CA LYS A 185 9.69 -27.32 -30.71
C LYS A 185 10.83 -27.96 -29.91
N GLY A 186 10.50 -28.60 -28.79
CA GLY A 186 11.37 -29.54 -28.07
C GLY A 186 12.55 -28.95 -27.29
N ARG A 187 12.59 -27.63 -27.06
CA ARG A 187 13.67 -26.96 -26.31
C ARG A 187 13.46 -26.99 -24.79
N ARG A 188 14.57 -26.94 -24.05
CA ARG A 188 14.59 -26.85 -22.59
C ARG A 188 14.62 -25.39 -22.15
N CYS A 189 13.87 -25.08 -21.10
CA CYS A 189 13.94 -23.76 -20.48
C CYS A 189 15.29 -23.56 -19.78
N ALA A 190 15.96 -22.45 -20.04
CA ALA A 190 17.28 -22.11 -19.48
C ALA A 190 17.28 -21.97 -17.94
N LEU A 191 16.13 -21.67 -17.33
CA LEU A 191 15.99 -21.54 -15.86
C LEU A 191 15.64 -22.85 -15.15
N CYS A 192 14.65 -23.61 -15.64
CA CYS A 192 14.13 -24.78 -14.93
C CYS A 192 14.56 -26.12 -15.53
N GLY A 193 15.23 -26.12 -16.68
CA GLY A 193 15.70 -27.32 -17.38
C GLY A 193 14.61 -28.23 -17.97
N LYS A 194 13.32 -27.97 -17.71
CA LYS A 194 12.19 -28.75 -18.23
C LYS A 194 11.99 -28.48 -19.73
N ARG A 195 11.59 -29.53 -20.47
CA ARG A 195 11.09 -29.38 -21.84
C ARG A 195 9.75 -28.66 -21.79
N VAL A 196 9.57 -27.66 -22.65
CA VAL A 196 8.35 -26.87 -22.73
C VAL A 196 7.62 -27.26 -24.01
N ASP A 197 6.48 -27.93 -23.86
CA ASP A 197 5.60 -28.29 -24.96
C ASP A 197 4.51 -27.20 -25.07
N GLY A 198 4.83 -26.09 -25.76
CA GLY A 198 3.92 -24.92 -25.85
C GLY A 198 4.59 -23.65 -26.34
N SER A 199 4.13 -22.48 -25.90
CA SER A 199 4.75 -21.19 -26.21
C SER A 199 5.88 -20.85 -25.22
N THR A 200 7.07 -20.53 -25.70
CA THR A 200 8.21 -20.07 -24.89
C THR A 200 8.54 -18.61 -25.15
N TYR A 201 9.13 -17.96 -24.15
CA TYR A 201 9.69 -16.62 -24.26
C TYR A 201 11.12 -16.73 -24.78
N ARG A 202 11.35 -16.28 -26.02
CA ARG A 202 12.60 -16.44 -26.77
C ARG A 202 13.33 -15.13 -26.95
N CYS A 203 14.64 -15.16 -26.77
CA CYS A 203 15.54 -14.08 -27.15
C CYS A 203 15.95 -14.24 -28.63
N ARG A 204 15.93 -13.15 -29.41
CA ARG A 204 16.43 -13.17 -30.81
C ARG A 204 17.95 -12.98 -30.92
N ARG A 205 18.60 -12.45 -29.87
CA ARG A 205 20.03 -12.13 -29.86
C ARG A 205 20.91 -13.21 -29.22
N CYS A 206 20.35 -14.08 -28.37
CA CYS A 206 21.11 -15.16 -27.74
C CYS A 206 20.21 -16.40 -27.54
N ASP A 207 20.83 -17.54 -27.23
CA ASP A 207 20.13 -18.82 -27.01
C ASP A 207 19.52 -18.92 -25.60
N PHE A 208 18.73 -17.92 -25.21
CA PHE A 208 18.02 -17.91 -23.93
C PHE A 208 16.51 -18.05 -24.15
N ASP A 209 15.99 -19.21 -23.74
CA ASP A 209 14.56 -19.55 -23.81
C ASP A 209 14.01 -19.75 -22.39
N ALA A 210 12.91 -19.06 -22.06
CA ALA A 210 12.23 -19.16 -20.76
C ALA A 210 10.80 -19.69 -20.90
N CYS A 211 10.43 -20.60 -20.00
CA CYS A 211 9.07 -21.14 -19.92
C CYS A 211 8.09 -20.07 -19.40
N ALA A 212 6.80 -20.13 -19.76
CA ALA A 212 5.83 -19.11 -19.33
C ALA A 212 5.63 -19.03 -17.80
N SER A 213 5.84 -20.13 -17.07
CA SER A 213 5.86 -20.11 -15.60
C SER A 213 7.16 -19.53 -15.05
N CYS A 214 8.29 -19.71 -15.74
CA CYS A 214 9.62 -19.23 -15.33
C CYS A 214 9.75 -17.72 -15.60
N PHE A 215 9.23 -17.26 -16.74
CA PHE A 215 9.15 -15.86 -17.09
C PHE A 215 8.31 -15.09 -16.07
N ARG A 216 7.10 -15.58 -15.74
CA ARG A 216 6.24 -14.98 -14.71
C ARG A 216 6.86 -14.91 -13.30
N ARG A 217 7.91 -15.69 -13.01
CA ARG A 217 8.53 -15.78 -11.68
C ARG A 217 9.65 -14.76 -11.41
N GLY A 218 10.21 -14.11 -12.44
CA GLY A 218 11.36 -13.20 -12.25
C GLY A 218 12.66 -13.93 -11.90
N ASN A 219 13.78 -13.19 -11.84
CA ASN A 219 15.15 -13.71 -11.85
C ASN A 219 15.51 -14.46 -10.54
N PRO A 220 15.73 -15.78 -10.55
CA PRO A 220 16.07 -16.57 -9.35
C PRO A 220 17.55 -16.50 -8.95
N ARG A 221 18.34 -15.58 -9.53
CA ARG A 221 19.79 -15.46 -9.27
C ARG A 221 20.18 -14.58 -8.07
N SER A 222 19.25 -13.87 -7.42
CA SER A 222 19.57 -13.25 -6.12
C SER A 222 19.47 -14.31 -5.03
N GLY A 223 20.61 -14.79 -4.54
CA GLY A 223 20.76 -15.87 -3.56
C GLY A 223 20.26 -15.56 -2.14
N GLU A 224 19.08 -14.98 -2.00
CA GLU A 224 18.33 -14.89 -0.74
C GLU A 224 17.09 -15.81 -0.87
N GLY A 225 16.99 -16.86 -0.04
CA GLY A 225 15.83 -17.77 -0.02
C GLY A 225 16.03 -19.18 -0.60
N LEU A 226 17.27 -19.61 -0.88
CA LEU A 226 17.60 -20.97 -1.35
C LEU A 226 18.25 -21.76 -0.20
N LEU A 227 17.49 -22.69 0.39
CA LEU A 227 17.99 -23.63 1.40
C LEU A 227 18.62 -24.83 0.70
N ARG A 228 19.90 -25.11 0.92
CA ARG A 228 20.53 -26.36 0.48
C ARG A 228 20.26 -27.46 1.50
N GLY A 229 19.63 -28.55 1.06
CA GLY A 229 19.56 -29.80 1.82
C GLY A 229 19.89 -30.99 0.95
N ASP A 230 19.94 -32.19 1.53
CA ASP A 230 20.26 -33.45 0.83
C ASP A 230 19.32 -33.78 -0.34
N LYS A 231 18.13 -33.15 -0.38
CA LYS A 231 17.14 -33.28 -1.47
C LYS A 231 17.29 -32.20 -2.55
N GLY A 232 18.40 -31.46 -2.58
CA GLY A 232 18.65 -30.36 -3.49
C GLY A 232 18.28 -28.99 -2.92
N VAL A 233 18.23 -27.98 -3.79
CA VAL A 233 17.90 -26.60 -3.40
C VAL A 233 16.40 -26.49 -3.16
N MET A 234 16.01 -26.32 -1.90
CA MET A 234 14.63 -26.08 -1.48
C MET A 234 14.40 -24.57 -1.41
N GLU A 235 13.36 -24.10 -2.09
CA GLU A 235 12.98 -22.69 -2.10
C GLU A 235 12.22 -22.35 -0.81
N GLU A 236 12.57 -21.23 -0.17
CA GLU A 236 11.88 -20.74 1.02
C GLU A 236 10.42 -20.44 0.70
N LYS A 237 9.50 -21.22 1.30
CA LYS A 237 8.07 -21.08 1.02
C LYS A 237 7.58 -19.74 1.56
N GLN A 238 7.24 -18.79 0.69
CA GLN A 238 6.64 -17.53 1.10
C GLN A 238 5.33 -17.79 1.84
N VAL A 239 5.35 -17.59 3.16
CA VAL A 239 4.21 -17.84 4.03
C VAL A 239 3.35 -16.57 4.07
N SER A 240 2.03 -16.73 3.91
CA SER A 240 1.10 -15.59 4.08
C SER A 240 1.17 -15.04 5.49
N THR A 241 1.14 -13.71 5.64
CA THR A 241 1.15 -13.00 6.93
C THR A 241 0.04 -13.49 7.88
N VAL A 242 -1.12 -13.86 7.33
CA VAL A 242 -2.25 -14.37 8.12
C VAL A 242 -1.92 -15.74 8.72
N TYR A 243 -1.36 -16.65 7.92
CA TYR A 243 -0.94 -17.96 8.42
C TYR A 243 0.15 -17.83 9.47
N TYR A 244 1.12 -16.94 9.23
CA TYR A 244 2.16 -16.62 10.21
C TYR A 244 1.59 -16.17 11.55
N PHE A 245 0.61 -15.24 11.51
CA PHE A 245 -0.04 -14.74 12.71
C PHE A 245 -0.76 -15.85 13.49
N TRP A 246 -1.57 -16.67 12.82
CA TRP A 246 -2.27 -17.78 13.48
C TRP A 246 -1.30 -18.81 14.07
N ARG A 247 -0.18 -19.08 13.38
CA ARG A 247 0.87 -19.95 13.90
C ARG A 247 1.59 -19.34 15.11
N ALA A 248 1.87 -18.03 15.09
CA ALA A 248 2.43 -17.30 16.21
C ALA A 248 1.48 -17.29 17.42
N LEU A 249 0.18 -17.13 17.18
CA LEU A 249 -0.85 -17.21 18.22
C LEU A 249 -0.99 -18.63 18.78
N ALA A 250 -0.78 -19.67 17.97
CA ALA A 250 -0.77 -21.04 18.47
C ALA A 250 0.37 -21.30 19.48
N LEU A 251 1.50 -20.59 19.37
CA LEU A 251 2.59 -20.66 20.36
C LEU A 251 2.23 -20.04 21.71
N THR A 252 1.21 -19.18 21.78
CA THR A 252 0.76 -18.55 23.02
C THR A 252 -0.37 -19.31 23.73
N ARG A 253 -0.74 -20.50 23.22
CA ARG A 253 -1.82 -21.35 23.76
C ARG A 253 -1.62 -21.65 25.25
N ASP A 254 -0.39 -21.88 25.69
CA ASP A 254 -0.06 -22.23 27.08
C ASP A 254 -0.33 -21.08 28.06
N PHE A 255 -0.41 -19.84 27.57
CA PHE A 255 -0.69 -18.64 28.37
C PHE A 255 -1.82 -17.78 27.76
N TRP A 256 -2.86 -18.46 27.25
CA TRP A 256 -4.04 -17.82 26.62
C TRP A 256 -4.73 -16.78 27.51
N PHE A 257 -4.70 -16.96 28.84
CA PHE A 257 -5.29 -16.02 29.79
C PHE A 257 -4.68 -14.62 29.71
N LEU A 258 -3.36 -14.51 29.46
CA LEU A 258 -2.69 -13.21 29.28
C LEU A 258 -3.16 -12.52 28.00
N VAL A 259 -3.39 -13.30 26.93
CA VAL A 259 -3.89 -12.78 25.65
C VAL A 259 -5.31 -12.25 25.81
N VAL A 260 -6.18 -13.01 26.48
CA VAL A 260 -7.55 -12.57 26.76
C VAL A 260 -7.56 -11.32 27.63
N LEU A 261 -6.73 -11.27 28.67
CA LEU A 261 -6.58 -10.09 29.53
C LEU A 261 -6.07 -8.86 28.74
N ALA A 262 -5.11 -9.06 27.83
CA ALA A 262 -4.60 -8.00 26.97
C ALA A 262 -5.69 -7.46 26.02
N VAL A 263 -6.49 -8.34 25.42
CA VAL A 263 -7.58 -7.94 24.52
C VAL A 263 -8.71 -7.27 25.29
N ALA A 264 -9.10 -7.80 26.45
CA ALA A 264 -10.13 -7.20 27.30
C ALA A 264 -9.72 -5.80 27.79
N SER A 265 -8.49 -5.65 28.30
CA SER A 265 -7.96 -4.33 28.70
C SER A 265 -7.83 -3.37 27.52
N LEU A 266 -7.49 -3.86 26.32
CA LEU A 266 -7.51 -3.06 25.09
C LEU A 266 -8.91 -2.54 24.77
N LEU A 267 -9.93 -3.41 24.79
CA LEU A 267 -11.31 -3.00 24.49
C LEU A 267 -11.83 -1.98 25.50
N LEU A 268 -11.55 -2.17 26.79
CA LEU A 268 -11.92 -1.21 27.83
C LEU A 268 -11.19 0.13 27.66
N ASN A 269 -9.89 0.10 27.38
CA ASN A 269 -9.10 1.30 27.11
C ASN A 269 -9.59 2.07 25.88
N GLN A 270 -9.90 1.38 24.78
CA GLN A 270 -10.41 2.02 23.56
C GLN A 270 -11.86 2.51 23.74
N GLY A 271 -12.70 1.76 24.45
CA GLY A 271 -14.05 2.17 24.80
C GLY A 271 -14.06 3.46 25.63
N ALA A 272 -13.24 3.53 26.69
CA ALA A 272 -13.08 4.75 27.48
C ALA A 272 -12.59 5.93 26.62
N LYS A 273 -11.60 5.70 25.75
CA LYS A 273 -11.09 6.73 24.83
C LYS A 273 -12.15 7.27 23.88
N LEU A 274 -13.07 6.42 23.41
CA LEU A 274 -14.17 6.79 22.51
C LEU A 274 -15.29 7.56 23.22
N LEU A 275 -15.44 7.41 24.54
CA LEU A 275 -16.45 8.13 25.32
C LEU A 275 -16.02 9.56 25.68
N LEU A 276 -14.71 9.84 25.72
CA LEU A 276 -14.18 11.16 26.09
C LEU A 276 -14.74 12.32 25.25
N PRO A 277 -14.82 12.25 23.90
CA PRO A 277 -15.37 13.35 23.10
C PRO A 277 -16.82 13.71 23.44
N ARG A 278 -17.64 12.72 23.83
CA ARG A 278 -19.03 12.96 24.23
C ARG A 278 -19.11 13.75 25.54
N ILE A 279 -18.25 13.43 26.50
CA ILE A 279 -18.17 14.17 27.78
C ILE A 279 -17.60 15.57 27.53
N HIS A 280 -16.61 15.72 26.66
CA HIS A 280 -16.13 17.05 26.26
C HIS A 280 -17.24 17.92 25.68
N GLY A 281 -18.13 17.35 24.86
CA GLY A 281 -19.32 18.05 24.37
C GLY A 281 -20.26 18.48 25.49
N SER A 282 -20.64 17.54 26.37
CA SER A 282 -21.50 17.84 27.54
C SER A 282 -20.91 18.90 28.46
N LEU A 283 -19.59 18.85 28.69
CA LEU A 283 -18.86 19.83 29.49
C LEU A 283 -18.95 21.23 28.87
N LEU A 284 -18.76 21.35 27.55
CA LEU A 284 -18.91 22.60 26.81
C LEU A 284 -20.35 23.13 26.90
N ASP A 285 -21.34 22.27 26.75
CA ASP A 285 -22.76 22.65 26.85
C ASP A 285 -23.11 23.15 28.26
N ASN A 286 -22.63 22.48 29.31
CA ASN A 286 -22.86 22.87 30.70
C ASN A 286 -22.17 24.20 31.07
N VAL A 287 -20.97 24.45 30.53
CA VAL A 287 -20.30 25.76 30.68
C VAL A 287 -21.10 26.87 29.98
N ALA A 288 -21.68 26.59 28.82
CA ALA A 288 -22.50 27.57 28.10
C ALA A 288 -23.81 27.91 28.84
N HIS A 289 -24.37 26.95 29.58
CA HIS A 289 -25.61 27.13 30.36
C HIS A 289 -25.38 27.54 31.84
N PHE A 290 -24.12 27.74 32.26
CA PHE A 290 -23.73 28.10 33.63
C PHE A 290 -24.28 27.16 34.73
N ASP A 291 -24.28 25.85 34.47
CA ASP A 291 -24.79 24.84 35.41
C ASP A 291 -23.63 24.20 36.21
N GLU A 292 -23.32 24.76 37.40
CA GLU A 292 -22.14 24.40 38.20
C GLU A 292 -22.15 22.94 38.68
N ASP A 293 -23.33 22.41 39.05
CA ASP A 293 -23.47 21.05 39.60
C ASP A 293 -23.20 19.98 38.53
N ARG A 294 -23.77 20.16 37.34
CA ARG A 294 -23.55 19.26 36.19
C ARG A 294 -22.13 19.35 35.66
N PHE A 295 -21.54 20.54 35.68
CA PHE A 295 -20.14 20.73 35.32
C PHE A 295 -19.21 19.93 36.24
N SER A 296 -19.39 20.02 37.55
CA SER A 296 -18.59 19.26 38.53
C SER A 296 -18.73 17.75 38.34
N GLN A 297 -19.96 17.27 38.05
CA GLN A 297 -20.22 15.86 37.77
C GLN A 297 -19.53 15.37 36.49
N ASP A 298 -19.55 16.16 35.41
CA ASP A 298 -18.89 15.82 34.15
C ASP A 298 -17.36 15.81 34.28
N VAL A 299 -16.79 16.75 35.03
CA VAL A 299 -15.35 16.75 35.36
C VAL A 299 -14.98 15.50 36.16
N ALA A 300 -15.81 15.10 37.13
CA ALA A 300 -15.57 13.88 37.90
C ALA A 300 -15.61 12.62 37.01
N TRP A 301 -16.58 12.53 36.08
CA TRP A 301 -16.64 11.44 35.10
C TRP A 301 -15.44 11.43 34.15
N MET A 302 -15.00 12.60 33.68
CA MET A 302 -13.82 12.73 32.84
C MET A 302 -12.55 12.26 33.56
N LEU A 303 -12.38 12.64 34.83
CA LEU A 303 -11.25 12.21 35.66
C LEU A 303 -11.28 10.70 35.88
N LEU A 304 -12.44 10.14 36.21
CA LEU A 304 -12.62 8.70 36.38
C LEU A 304 -12.29 7.92 35.10
N LEU A 305 -12.81 8.34 33.94
CA LEU A 305 -12.51 7.71 32.66
C LEU A 305 -11.04 7.83 32.27
N SER A 306 -10.38 8.95 32.59
CA SER A 306 -8.95 9.15 32.34
C SER A 306 -8.10 8.19 33.18
N VAL A 307 -8.44 8.00 34.46
CA VAL A 307 -7.77 7.04 35.35
C VAL A 307 -7.98 5.60 34.85
N VAL A 308 -9.22 5.25 34.51
CA VAL A 308 -9.58 3.96 33.92
C VAL A 308 -8.80 3.71 32.63
N GLN A 309 -8.77 4.67 31.71
CA GLN A 309 -8.01 4.59 30.48
C GLN A 309 -6.52 4.35 30.76
N GLY A 310 -5.91 5.12 31.67
CA GLY A 310 -4.50 4.98 32.05
C GLY A 310 -4.19 3.59 32.64
N LEU A 311 -5.02 3.11 33.56
CA LEU A 311 -4.86 1.81 34.20
C LEU A 311 -4.94 0.67 33.19
N PHE A 312 -6.00 0.62 32.39
CA PHE A 312 -6.17 -0.43 31.38
C PHE A 312 -5.14 -0.34 30.26
N GLY A 313 -4.68 0.87 29.90
CA GLY A 313 -3.58 1.07 28.97
C GLY A 313 -2.26 0.50 29.50
N GLY A 314 -1.96 0.72 30.78
CA GLY A 314 -0.81 0.14 31.47
C GLY A 314 -0.86 -1.38 31.53
N VAL A 315 -2.00 -1.95 31.95
CA VAL A 315 -2.22 -3.40 32.02
C VAL A 315 -2.06 -4.04 30.65
N ARG A 316 -2.64 -3.44 29.59
CA ARG A 316 -2.47 -3.90 28.21
C ARG A 316 -1.00 -3.94 27.79
N ASN A 317 -0.27 -2.85 27.99
CA ASN A 317 1.14 -2.75 27.61
C ASN A 317 2.00 -3.78 28.37
N LEU A 318 1.74 -3.95 29.67
CA LEU A 318 2.41 -4.98 30.48
C LEU A 318 2.11 -6.39 29.94
N CYS A 319 0.84 -6.71 29.69
CA CYS A 319 0.45 -8.03 29.20
C CYS A 319 1.11 -8.34 27.86
N VAL A 320 1.07 -7.41 26.90
CA VAL A 320 1.73 -7.60 25.59
C VAL A 320 3.24 -7.77 25.74
N ALA A 321 3.88 -7.00 26.62
CA ALA A 321 5.31 -7.14 26.87
C ALA A 321 5.66 -8.52 27.47
N VAL A 322 4.88 -9.00 28.42
CA VAL A 322 5.06 -10.33 29.05
C VAL A 322 4.81 -11.45 28.03
N ILE A 323 3.74 -11.36 27.23
CA ILE A 323 3.42 -12.29 26.14
C ILE A 323 4.61 -12.37 25.17
N GLY A 324 5.15 -11.22 24.77
CA GLY A 324 6.30 -11.16 23.88
C GLY A 324 7.54 -11.85 24.47
N ARG A 325 7.88 -11.57 25.73
CA ARG A 325 9.02 -12.20 26.40
C ARG A 325 8.84 -13.72 26.54
N LYS A 326 7.66 -14.18 26.98
CA LYS A 326 7.35 -15.61 27.10
C LYS A 326 7.42 -16.34 25.76
N THR A 327 6.83 -15.74 24.72
CA THR A 327 6.85 -16.32 23.36
C THR A 327 8.28 -16.44 22.84
N ALA A 328 9.11 -15.41 23.03
CA ALA A 328 10.52 -15.46 22.65
C ALA A 328 11.28 -16.57 23.37
N THR A 329 11.04 -16.78 24.67
CA THR A 329 11.64 -17.89 25.42
C THR A 329 11.20 -19.26 24.90
N VAL A 330 9.90 -19.45 24.62
CA VAL A 330 9.38 -20.72 24.07
C VAL A 330 10.00 -21.02 22.70
N VAL A 331 10.09 -20.00 21.84
CA VAL A 331 10.71 -20.14 20.52
C VAL A 331 12.19 -20.50 20.65
N ARG A 332 12.94 -19.81 21.53
CA ARG A 332 14.36 -20.11 21.76
C ARG A 332 14.60 -21.51 22.30
N ASN A 333 13.79 -21.96 23.27
CA ASN A 333 13.92 -23.30 23.84
C ASN A 333 13.65 -24.38 22.79
N ARG A 334 12.56 -24.26 22.02
CA ARG A 334 12.23 -25.21 20.94
C ARG A 334 13.26 -25.19 19.81
N LEU A 335 13.80 -24.01 19.48
CA LEU A 335 14.82 -23.87 18.46
C LEU A 335 16.14 -24.50 18.91
N PHE A 336 16.55 -24.27 20.16
CA PHE A 336 17.74 -24.89 20.72
C PHE A 336 17.62 -26.42 20.76
N GLU A 337 16.47 -26.94 21.21
CA GLU A 337 16.16 -28.37 21.18
C GLU A 337 16.23 -28.94 19.76
N ALA A 338 15.62 -28.26 18.77
CA ALA A 338 15.67 -28.72 17.39
C ALA A 338 17.08 -28.70 16.80
N ILE A 339 17.90 -27.69 17.12
CA ILE A 339 19.27 -27.57 16.61
C ILE A 339 20.16 -28.67 17.20
N ILE A 340 20.06 -28.97 18.49
CA ILE A 340 20.98 -29.92 19.14
C ILE A 340 20.78 -31.38 18.70
N TYR A 341 19.57 -31.73 18.25
CA TYR A 341 19.25 -33.05 17.69
C TYR A 341 19.56 -33.20 16.20
N GLN A 342 20.13 -32.17 15.57
CA GLN A 342 20.48 -32.20 14.15
C GLN A 342 21.76 -33.01 13.91
N ASP A 343 21.91 -33.54 12.69
CA ASP A 343 23.06 -34.33 12.26
C ASP A 343 24.38 -33.53 12.25
N ILE A 344 25.51 -34.23 12.34
CA ILE A 344 26.84 -33.59 12.35
C ILE A 344 27.12 -32.84 11.04
N ALA A 345 26.61 -33.33 9.90
CA ALA A 345 26.82 -32.68 8.61
C ALA A 345 26.13 -31.31 8.53
N PHE A 346 25.02 -31.09 9.25
CA PHE A 346 24.43 -29.77 9.44
C PHE A 346 25.38 -28.81 10.17
N PHE A 347 26.06 -29.27 11.22
CA PHE A 347 27.00 -28.43 11.97
C PHE A 347 28.28 -28.14 11.16
N ASP A 348 28.74 -29.09 10.35
CA ASP A 348 29.88 -28.88 9.44
C ASP A 348 29.57 -27.83 8.35
N GLY A 349 28.29 -27.67 8.00
CA GLY A 349 27.82 -26.71 6.99
C GLY A 349 27.41 -25.33 7.51
N ASN A 350 27.35 -25.10 8.83
CA ASN A 350 26.86 -23.84 9.41
C ASN A 350 27.82 -23.30 10.49
N ASP A 351 28.18 -22.02 10.39
CA ASP A 351 29.00 -21.38 11.41
C ASP A 351 28.27 -21.27 12.76
N THR A 352 28.97 -21.60 13.85
CA THR A 352 28.44 -21.52 15.23
C THR A 352 27.98 -20.10 15.59
N GLY A 353 28.68 -19.08 15.10
CA GLY A 353 28.31 -17.67 15.25
C GLY A 353 27.00 -17.32 14.52
N GLN A 354 26.78 -17.91 13.33
CA GLN A 354 25.54 -17.72 12.57
C GLN A 354 24.35 -18.37 13.28
N LEU A 355 24.51 -19.60 13.78
CA LEU A 355 23.47 -20.30 14.55
C LEU A 355 23.07 -19.52 15.82
N THR A 356 24.05 -18.98 16.55
CA THR A 356 23.82 -18.17 17.75
C THR A 356 23.10 -16.86 17.42
N SER A 357 23.50 -16.18 16.34
CA SER A 357 22.83 -14.97 15.86
C SER A 357 21.38 -15.26 15.46
N ARG A 358 21.11 -16.34 14.72
CA ARG A 358 19.73 -16.74 14.35
C ARG A 358 18.87 -17.05 15.58
N MET A 359 19.43 -17.74 16.57
CA MET A 359 18.71 -18.06 17.82
C MET A 359 18.31 -16.81 18.61
N THR A 360 19.06 -15.71 18.49
CA THR A 360 18.82 -14.47 19.22
C THR A 360 18.04 -13.45 18.40
N ASN A 361 18.57 -13.06 17.25
CA ASN A 361 18.03 -12.02 16.38
C ASN A 361 16.77 -12.48 15.65
N ASP A 362 16.81 -13.62 14.96
CA ASP A 362 15.66 -14.08 14.17
C ASP A 362 14.49 -14.48 15.09
N ALA A 363 14.79 -15.07 16.26
CA ALA A 363 13.78 -15.36 17.27
C ALA A 363 13.08 -14.07 17.78
N ASN A 364 13.81 -12.97 17.94
CA ASN A 364 13.21 -11.69 18.32
C ASN A 364 12.41 -11.08 17.17
N ALA A 365 12.99 -11.07 15.97
CA ALA A 365 12.34 -10.58 14.75
C ALA A 365 11.03 -11.34 14.45
N MET A 366 10.94 -12.61 14.85
CA MET A 366 9.69 -13.37 14.78
C MET A 366 8.62 -12.83 15.75
N VAL A 367 8.98 -12.50 16.98
CA VAL A 367 7.99 -12.11 18.00
C VAL A 367 7.51 -10.67 17.84
N ASP A 368 8.35 -9.77 17.33
CA ASP A 368 8.04 -8.34 17.27
C ASP A 368 6.79 -7.98 16.43
N PRO A 369 6.57 -8.54 15.24
CA PRO A 369 5.34 -8.32 14.47
C PRO A 369 4.08 -8.72 15.24
N MET A 370 4.15 -9.80 16.02
CA MET A 370 3.03 -10.27 16.85
C MET A 370 2.67 -9.24 17.93
N LYS A 371 3.67 -8.66 18.61
CA LYS A 371 3.45 -7.60 19.60
C LYS A 371 2.76 -6.38 18.97
N THR A 372 3.23 -5.96 17.80
CA THR A 372 2.67 -4.81 17.07
C THR A 372 1.23 -5.07 16.63
N LEU A 373 0.93 -6.30 16.19
CA LEU A 373 -0.44 -6.71 15.83
C LEU A 373 -1.39 -6.64 17.03
N LEU A 374 -1.01 -7.21 18.17
CA LEU A 374 -1.85 -7.21 19.38
C LEU A 374 -2.04 -5.83 19.97
N ASN A 375 -0.99 -5.00 19.99
CA ASN A 375 -1.04 -3.71 20.68
C ASN A 375 -1.61 -2.57 19.82
N THR A 376 -1.16 -2.49 18.56
CA THR A 376 -1.37 -1.31 17.73
C THR A 376 -2.47 -1.55 16.70
N LEU A 377 -2.38 -2.64 15.92
CA LEU A 377 -3.32 -2.87 14.83
C LEU A 377 -4.75 -3.13 15.35
N LEU A 378 -4.88 -3.95 16.39
CA LEU A 378 -6.19 -4.20 16.99
C LEU A 378 -6.79 -2.95 17.65
N ALA A 379 -5.97 -2.16 18.34
CA ALA A 379 -6.40 -0.90 18.94
C ALA A 379 -6.89 0.08 17.87
N ASN A 380 -6.11 0.26 16.80
CA ASN A 380 -6.46 1.15 15.69
C ASN A 380 -7.74 0.70 14.98
N LEU A 381 -7.97 -0.60 14.82
CA LEU A 381 -9.22 -1.12 14.24
C LEU A 381 -10.43 -0.80 15.13
N VAL A 382 -10.32 -0.99 16.45
CA VAL A 382 -11.40 -0.66 17.39
C VAL A 382 -11.66 0.85 17.41
N THR A 383 -10.61 1.68 17.44
CA THR A 383 -10.78 3.14 17.35
C THR A 383 -11.39 3.57 16.02
N LEU A 384 -10.98 2.95 14.91
CA LEU A 384 -11.50 3.26 13.58
C LEU A 384 -13.00 2.93 13.49
N VAL A 385 -13.39 1.70 13.83
CA VAL A 385 -14.79 1.26 13.74
C VAL A 385 -15.65 2.00 14.76
N GLY A 386 -15.19 2.07 16.02
CA GLY A 386 -15.94 2.75 17.09
C GLY A 386 -16.07 4.25 16.85
N GLY A 387 -15.02 4.91 16.37
CA GLY A 387 -15.04 6.32 16.01
C GLY A 387 -15.97 6.61 14.83
N LEU A 388 -15.93 5.77 13.80
CA LEU A 388 -16.83 5.85 12.65
C LEU A 388 -18.30 5.81 13.11
N VAL A 389 -18.66 4.79 13.89
CA VAL A 389 -20.02 4.61 14.43
C VAL A 389 -20.44 5.81 15.28
N LEU A 390 -19.58 6.27 16.19
CA LEU A 390 -19.89 7.40 17.07
C LEU A 390 -20.14 8.70 16.30
N CYS A 391 -19.33 8.99 15.28
CA CYS A 391 -19.50 10.15 14.41
C CYS A 391 -20.86 10.11 13.69
N PHE A 392 -21.18 9.00 13.03
CA PHE A 392 -22.43 8.85 12.28
C PHE A 392 -23.67 8.89 13.18
N VAL A 393 -23.60 8.33 14.39
CA VAL A 393 -24.71 8.38 15.36
C VAL A 393 -24.93 9.80 15.89
N THR A 394 -23.87 10.58 16.08
CA THR A 394 -23.97 11.94 16.65
C THR A 394 -24.52 12.93 15.62
N SER A 395 -23.92 13.00 14.43
CA SER A 395 -24.45 13.82 13.34
C SER A 395 -23.93 13.28 12.01
N TRP A 396 -24.84 12.68 11.25
CA TRP A 396 -24.52 12.16 9.93
C TRP A 396 -24.12 13.29 8.96
N ARG A 397 -24.68 14.50 9.10
CA ARG A 397 -24.36 15.66 8.25
C ARG A 397 -22.92 16.13 8.43
N LEU A 398 -22.49 16.33 9.69
CA LEU A 398 -21.12 16.76 9.99
C LEU A 398 -20.09 15.68 9.66
N SER A 399 -20.46 14.41 9.87
CA SER A 399 -19.60 13.27 9.54
C SER A 399 -19.27 13.21 8.06
N ILE A 400 -20.28 13.35 7.18
CA ILE A 400 -20.08 13.34 5.72
C ILE A 400 -19.11 14.43 5.27
N VAL A 401 -19.24 15.62 5.85
CA VAL A 401 -18.36 16.75 5.58
C VAL A 401 -16.91 16.41 5.96
N ALA A 402 -16.69 15.77 7.12
CA ALA A 402 -15.37 15.28 7.51
C ALA A 402 -14.84 14.15 6.60
N PHE A 403 -15.69 13.23 6.10
CA PHE A 403 -15.24 12.17 5.18
C PHE A 403 -14.81 12.67 3.80
N THR A 404 -15.20 13.89 3.43
CA THR A 404 -14.84 14.50 2.15
C THR A 404 -13.33 14.77 2.04
N THR A 405 -12.68 15.14 3.15
CA THR A 405 -11.23 15.44 3.20
C THR A 405 -10.36 14.19 3.38
N MET A 406 -10.96 13.08 3.82
CA MET A 406 -10.26 11.81 4.07
C MET A 406 -9.70 11.16 2.79
N GLY A 407 -10.45 11.19 1.67
CA GLY A 407 -10.00 10.63 0.39
C GLY A 407 -8.67 11.21 -0.09
N PRO A 408 -8.55 12.55 -0.16
CA PRO A 408 -7.29 13.25 -0.43
C PRO A 408 -6.12 12.88 0.46
N MET A 409 -6.36 12.82 1.77
CA MET A 409 -5.34 12.45 2.74
C MET A 409 -4.81 11.04 2.46
N MET A 410 -5.72 10.08 2.24
CA MET A 410 -5.38 8.69 1.98
C MET A 410 -4.61 8.51 0.66
N TYR A 411 -4.94 9.29 -0.38
CA TYR A 411 -4.23 9.27 -1.64
C TYR A 411 -2.75 9.65 -1.48
N VAL A 412 -2.48 10.80 -0.85
CA VAL A 412 -1.12 11.32 -0.68
C VAL A 412 -0.27 10.38 0.18
N THR A 413 -0.82 9.88 1.28
CA THR A 413 -0.10 8.93 2.15
C THR A 413 0.24 7.63 1.41
N GLN A 414 -0.68 7.09 0.60
CA GLN A 414 -0.42 5.86 -0.16
C GLN A 414 0.63 6.04 -1.26
N GLU A 415 0.58 7.15 -2.00
CA GLU A 415 1.58 7.42 -3.04
C GLU A 415 2.96 7.61 -2.44
N TYR A 416 3.04 8.37 -1.34
CA TYR A 416 4.29 8.51 -0.58
C TYR A 416 4.79 7.14 -0.08
N ALA A 417 3.92 6.32 0.52
CA ALA A 417 4.31 5.00 1.04
C ALA A 417 4.86 4.07 -0.06
N LYS A 418 4.24 4.06 -1.26
CA LYS A 418 4.71 3.27 -2.41
C LYS A 418 6.06 3.75 -2.91
N TRP A 419 6.21 5.06 -3.04
CA TRP A 419 7.46 5.67 -3.49
C TRP A 419 8.59 5.42 -2.47
N SER A 420 8.31 5.64 -1.19
CA SER A 420 9.23 5.43 -0.07
C SER A 420 9.66 3.97 0.02
N ALA A 421 8.75 2.99 -0.15
CA ALA A 421 9.11 1.58 -0.21
C ALA A 421 10.14 1.26 -1.31
N GLY A 422 10.00 1.89 -2.48
CA GLY A 422 10.96 1.76 -3.58
C GLY A 422 12.32 2.40 -3.29
N VAL A 423 12.34 3.57 -2.63
CA VAL A 423 13.58 4.23 -2.21
C VAL A 423 14.26 3.45 -1.08
N ASN A 424 13.50 2.99 -0.10
CA ASN A 424 13.99 2.23 1.03
C ASN A 424 14.64 0.92 0.56
N LYS A 425 14.08 0.25 -0.46
CA LYS A 425 14.75 -0.90 -1.09
C LYS A 425 16.15 -0.55 -1.59
N ARG A 426 16.32 0.59 -2.28
CA ARG A 426 17.64 1.03 -2.78
C ARG A 426 18.59 1.42 -1.66
N ILE A 427 18.06 2.01 -0.58
CA ILE A 427 18.82 2.28 0.65
C ILE A 427 19.36 0.96 1.20
N TRP A 428 18.51 -0.05 1.38
CA TRP A 428 18.93 -1.38 1.83
C TRP A 428 19.94 -2.03 0.88
N ASP A 429 19.76 -1.93 -0.44
CA ASP A 429 20.72 -2.45 -1.42
C ASP A 429 22.10 -1.76 -1.29
N ALA A 430 22.15 -0.45 -1.04
CA ALA A 430 23.40 0.29 -0.84
C ALA A 430 24.08 -0.06 0.50
N LEU A 431 23.29 -0.23 1.57
CA LEU A 431 23.77 -0.72 2.87
C LEU A 431 24.29 -2.16 2.77
N ALA A 432 23.63 -3.03 2.01
CA ALA A 432 24.09 -4.40 1.76
C ALA A 432 25.45 -4.41 1.04
N ARG A 433 25.64 -3.54 0.03
CA ARG A 433 26.96 -3.34 -0.60
C ARG A 433 28.01 -2.85 0.39
N ALA A 434 27.68 -1.90 1.26
CA ALA A 434 28.59 -1.41 2.29
C ALA A 434 29.00 -2.53 3.27
N ASN A 435 28.04 -3.36 3.70
CA ASN A 435 28.30 -4.53 4.55
C ASN A 435 29.16 -5.58 3.84
N ALA A 436 28.96 -5.81 2.55
CA ALA A 436 29.80 -6.72 1.77
C ALA A 436 31.27 -6.24 1.73
N ILE A 437 31.50 -4.94 1.46
CA ILE A 437 32.84 -4.33 1.49
C ILE A 437 33.47 -4.49 2.87
N ALA A 438 32.72 -4.20 3.94
CA ALA A 438 33.22 -4.35 5.30
C ALA A 438 33.59 -5.79 5.63
N THR A 439 32.76 -6.75 5.22
CA THR A 439 32.99 -8.18 5.44
C THR A 439 34.24 -8.66 4.70
N GLU A 440 34.43 -8.24 3.44
CA GLU A 440 35.63 -8.55 2.66
C GLU A 440 36.90 -7.97 3.31
N ALA A 441 36.85 -6.71 3.73
CA ALA A 441 37.98 -6.03 4.37
C ALA A 441 38.35 -6.64 5.73
N PHE A 442 37.37 -7.01 6.56
CA PHE A 442 37.63 -7.62 7.86
C PHE A 442 38.14 -9.06 7.73
N THR A 443 37.56 -9.85 6.82
CA THR A 443 38.01 -11.23 6.56
C THR A 443 39.45 -11.23 6.04
N ASN A 444 39.82 -10.25 5.20
CA ASN A 444 41.14 -10.13 4.60
C ASN A 444 42.01 -9.04 5.24
N VAL A 445 41.82 -8.73 6.53
CA VAL A 445 42.51 -7.60 7.18
C VAL A 445 44.04 -7.68 7.07
N ARG A 446 44.61 -8.90 7.05
CA ARG A 446 46.05 -9.11 6.88
C ARG A 446 46.55 -8.65 5.51
N THR A 447 45.78 -8.86 4.44
CA THR A 447 46.18 -8.41 3.09
C THR A 447 46.03 -6.90 2.96
N VAL A 448 44.96 -6.32 3.52
CA VAL A 448 44.76 -4.86 3.55
C VAL A 448 45.93 -4.16 4.23
N ARG A 449 46.41 -4.71 5.36
CA ARG A 449 47.60 -4.21 6.08
C ARG A 449 48.90 -4.45 5.32
N ALA A 450 49.05 -5.60 4.65
CA ALA A 450 50.25 -5.93 3.89
C ALA A 450 50.46 -4.99 2.68
N PHE A 451 49.37 -4.51 2.07
CA PHE A 451 49.40 -3.55 0.96
C PHE A 451 49.18 -2.09 1.37
N SER A 452 49.04 -1.79 2.67
CA SER A 452 48.75 -0.44 3.20
C SER A 452 47.55 0.25 2.51
N THR A 453 46.49 -0.50 2.21
CA THR A 453 45.32 -0.01 1.46
C THR A 453 44.14 0.41 2.37
N GLU A 454 44.39 0.69 3.65
CA GLU A 454 43.33 1.01 4.62
C GLU A 454 42.51 2.23 4.18
N GLY A 455 43.18 3.28 3.70
CA GLY A 455 42.52 4.49 3.21
C GLY A 455 41.60 4.24 2.02
N THR A 456 41.97 3.31 1.14
CA THR A 456 41.18 2.93 -0.03
C THR A 456 39.91 2.20 0.39
N GLU A 457 40.01 1.23 1.30
CA GLU A 457 38.86 0.48 1.81
C GLU A 457 37.89 1.37 2.60
N VAL A 458 38.42 2.26 3.45
CA VAL A 458 37.62 3.29 4.13
C VAL A 458 36.92 4.20 3.12
N GLY A 459 37.62 4.58 2.04
CA GLY A 459 37.05 5.36 0.94
C GLY A 459 35.89 4.64 0.24
N LYS A 460 36.02 3.34 -0.05
CA LYS A 460 34.96 2.52 -0.66
C LYS A 460 33.73 2.45 0.26
N TYR A 461 33.93 2.13 1.53
CA TYR A 461 32.84 2.08 2.51
C TYR A 461 32.12 3.42 2.63
N ARG A 462 32.87 4.52 2.76
CA ARG A 462 32.31 5.88 2.85
C ARG A 462 31.46 6.25 1.64
N ARG A 463 31.86 5.85 0.42
CA ARG A 463 31.07 6.10 -0.80
C ARG A 463 29.75 5.33 -0.79
N ALA A 464 29.78 4.05 -0.41
CA ALA A 464 28.57 3.22 -0.33
C ALA A 464 27.58 3.76 0.72
N THR A 465 28.06 4.16 1.90
CA THR A 465 27.20 4.76 2.94
C THR A 465 26.71 6.15 2.56
N ALA A 466 27.51 6.95 1.82
CA ALA A 466 27.09 8.26 1.35
C ALA A 466 25.98 8.16 0.29
N GLU A 467 25.98 7.11 -0.54
CA GLU A 467 24.90 6.82 -1.48
C GLU A 467 23.59 6.54 -0.73
N ALA A 468 23.64 5.67 0.28
CA ALA A 468 22.49 5.39 1.15
C ALA A 468 21.97 6.66 1.85
N LEU A 469 22.88 7.51 2.36
CA LEU A 469 22.52 8.77 3.00
C LEU A 469 21.83 9.74 2.04
N ARG A 470 22.34 9.91 0.81
CA ARG A 470 21.72 10.79 -0.20
C ARG A 470 20.29 10.34 -0.54
N MET A 471 20.07 9.04 -0.65
CA MET A 471 18.74 8.48 -0.86
C MET A 471 17.84 8.68 0.36
N GLY A 472 18.37 8.48 1.57
CA GLY A 472 17.66 8.70 2.82
C GLY A 472 17.24 10.16 3.03
N ILE A 473 18.11 11.12 2.70
CA ILE A 473 17.78 12.56 2.75
C ILE A 473 16.62 12.87 1.80
N ARG A 474 16.64 12.31 0.59
CA ARG A 474 15.55 12.49 -0.37
C ARG A 474 14.23 11.90 0.14
N ASP A 475 14.27 10.74 0.77
CA ASP A 475 13.10 10.12 1.40
C ASP A 475 12.56 10.96 2.56
N ALA A 476 13.46 11.51 3.40
CA ALA A 476 13.10 12.38 4.51
C ALA A 476 12.43 13.68 4.05
N PHE A 477 12.95 14.35 3.01
CA PHE A 477 12.32 15.55 2.44
C PHE A 477 10.95 15.25 1.83
N ALA A 478 10.81 14.13 1.12
CA ALA A 478 9.53 13.71 0.57
C ALA A 478 8.53 13.37 1.67
N GLY A 479 8.98 12.71 2.75
CA GLY A 479 8.16 12.41 3.92
C GLY A 479 7.71 13.65 4.67
N ALA A 480 8.58 14.64 4.85
CA ALA A 480 8.23 15.93 5.43
C ALA A 480 7.19 16.68 4.57
N GLY A 481 7.35 16.67 3.25
CA GLY A 481 6.36 17.24 2.32
C GLY A 481 5.00 16.54 2.39
N ALA A 482 4.97 15.21 2.44
CA ALA A 482 3.74 14.45 2.59
C ALA A 482 3.05 14.73 3.94
N PHE A 483 3.82 14.74 5.03
CA PHE A 483 3.32 14.99 6.39
C PHE A 483 2.75 16.41 6.55
N THR A 484 3.44 17.43 6.02
CA THR A 484 2.95 18.82 6.06
C THR A 484 1.66 18.96 5.28
N PHE A 485 1.56 18.35 4.10
CA PHE A 485 0.33 18.37 3.31
C PHE A 485 -0.84 17.69 4.04
N THR A 486 -0.63 16.52 4.64
CA THR A 486 -1.67 15.83 5.42
C THR A 486 -2.09 16.63 6.65
N SER A 487 -1.13 17.31 7.31
CA SER A 487 -1.42 18.17 8.48
C SER A 487 -2.26 19.39 8.10
N TYR A 488 -1.99 20.01 6.94
CA TYR A 488 -2.82 21.11 6.44
C TYR A 488 -4.22 20.65 6.06
N LEU A 489 -4.38 19.48 5.46
CA LEU A 489 -5.69 18.91 5.16
C LEU A 489 -6.50 18.60 6.43
N GLU A 490 -5.84 18.11 7.48
CA GLU A 490 -6.47 17.86 8.78
C GLU A 490 -6.97 19.16 9.44
N LEU A 491 -6.14 20.21 9.44
CA LEU A 491 -6.55 21.51 9.95
C LEU A 491 -7.69 22.12 9.12
N PHE A 492 -7.59 22.04 7.79
CA PHE A 492 -8.64 22.49 6.87
C PHE A 492 -9.96 21.76 7.15
N SER A 493 -9.91 20.43 7.34
CA SER A 493 -11.08 19.63 7.70
C SER A 493 -11.70 20.10 9.02
N THR A 494 -10.86 20.39 10.03
CA THR A 494 -11.32 20.86 11.34
C THR A 494 -12.04 22.21 11.23
N VAL A 495 -11.44 23.17 10.51
CA VAL A 495 -12.03 24.50 10.28
C VAL A 495 -13.34 24.38 9.50
N LEU A 496 -13.40 23.53 8.48
CA LEU A 496 -14.57 23.35 7.64
C LEU A 496 -15.73 22.71 8.42
N VAL A 497 -15.44 21.70 9.26
CA VAL A 497 -16.43 21.07 10.15
C VAL A 497 -16.93 22.07 11.19
N LEU A 498 -16.07 22.87 11.81
CA LEU A 498 -16.47 23.89 12.79
C LEU A 498 -17.31 25.00 12.13
N TRP A 499 -16.89 25.51 10.98
CA TRP A 499 -17.62 26.55 10.25
C TRP A 499 -19.00 26.09 9.83
N TYR A 500 -19.12 24.83 9.39
CA TYR A 500 -20.41 24.27 9.04
C TYR A 500 -21.25 23.96 10.28
N GLY A 501 -20.64 23.37 11.31
CA GLY A 501 -21.30 23.04 12.57
C GLY A 501 -21.88 24.25 13.29
N GLY A 502 -21.19 25.40 13.26
CA GLY A 502 -21.71 26.65 13.85
C GLY A 502 -22.83 27.32 13.05
N ARG A 503 -23.19 26.83 11.86
CA ARG A 503 -24.32 27.31 11.05
C ARG A 503 -25.55 26.40 11.11
N LEU A 504 -25.41 25.17 11.62
CA LEU A 504 -26.54 24.33 12.00
C LEU A 504 -27.10 24.80 13.34
#